data_AF-E9HNS6-F1
#
_entry.id   AF-E9HNS6-F1
#
_cell.length_a   1.000
_cell.length_b   1.000
_cell.length_c   1.000
_cell.angle_alpha   90.00
_cell.angle_beta   90.00
_cell.angle_gamma   90.00
#
_symmetry.space_group_name_H-M   'P 1'
#
loop_
_entity.id
_entity.type
_entity.pdbx_description
1 polymer ?
#
loop_
_entity_poly.entity_id
_entity_poly.type
_entity_poly.pdbx_seq_one_letter_code
_entity_poly.pdbx_strand_id
1 'polypeptide(L)'
;MAIALNQIDATSETPTEPGEKAPSGPPVGLVGLAHSASQIMIQWQPPDEEHGNGMITGNMVRNRLHGYGENTPWSNRNMTNENQRIYLIEIHV
;
A
#
# COMPACT_ATOMS: atom_id res chain seq x y z
N MET A 1 -7.91 -10.09 10.68
CA MET A 1 -7.60 -9.39 9.40
C MET A 1 -6.10 -9.07 9.34
N ALA A 2 -5.51 -9.12 8.15
CA ALA A 2 -4.15 -8.71 7.88
C ALA A 2 -4.17 -7.60 6.83
N ILE A 3 -3.36 -6.56 7.02
CA ILE A 3 -3.24 -5.40 6.13
C ILE A 3 -1.75 -5.22 5.81
N ALA A 4 -1.45 -5.03 4.53
CA ALA A 4 -0.12 -4.72 4.04
C ALA A 4 -0.21 -3.53 3.09
N LEU A 5 0.83 -2.70 3.06
CA LEU A 5 0.90 -1.52 2.21
C LEU A 5 2.19 -1.58 1.39
N ASN A 6 2.06 -1.34 0.09
CA ASN A 6 3.15 -1.32 -0.88
C ASN A 6 3.14 -0.02 -1.67
N GLN A 7 4.26 0.36 -2.26
CA GLN A 7 4.35 1.53 -3.14
C GLN A 7 4.28 1.11 -4.61
N ILE A 8 3.85 2.02 -5.48
CA ILE A 8 3.78 1.86 -6.93
C ILE A 8 4.70 2.91 -7.56
N ASP A 9 5.64 2.47 -8.38
CA ASP A 9 6.62 3.32 -9.06
C ASP A 9 6.17 3.71 -10.47
N ALA A 10 6.73 4.79 -11.01
CA ALA A 10 6.46 5.27 -12.36
C ALA A 10 6.97 4.37 -13.50
N THR A 11 7.71 3.30 -13.22
CA THR A 11 8.63 2.75 -14.21
C THR A 11 8.51 1.25 -14.34
N SER A 12 7.91 0.81 -15.45
CA SER A 12 8.10 -0.54 -16.00
C SER A 12 7.67 -0.61 -17.46
N GLU A 13 8.37 0.10 -18.35
CA GLU A 13 8.44 -0.25 -19.77
C GLU A 13 9.85 -0.04 -20.35
N THR A 14 10.92 -0.61 -19.74
CA THR A 14 12.12 -1.13 -20.44
C THR A 14 13.16 -1.67 -19.45
N PRO A 15 13.63 -2.93 -19.59
CA PRO A 15 14.72 -3.45 -18.77
C PRO A 15 16.08 -3.05 -19.36
N THR A 16 16.51 -1.80 -19.16
CA THR A 16 17.86 -1.38 -19.61
C THR A 16 18.51 -0.33 -18.71
N GLU A 17 18.59 -0.53 -17.38
CA GLU A 17 19.70 0.04 -16.59
C GLU A 17 19.78 -0.54 -15.16
N PRO A 18 20.96 -1.01 -14.69
CA PRO A 18 21.16 -1.46 -13.32
C PRO A 18 21.35 -0.25 -12.38
N GLY A 19 20.31 0.55 -12.19
CA GLY A 19 20.39 1.77 -11.39
C GLY A 19 19.10 2.20 -10.70
N GLU A 20 17.96 1.66 -11.11
CA GLU A 20 16.66 2.04 -10.53
C GLU A 20 16.43 1.28 -9.23
N LYS A 21 16.89 1.89 -8.13
CA LYS A 21 16.66 1.41 -6.77
C LYS A 21 15.16 1.42 -6.50
N ALA A 22 14.68 0.39 -5.80
CA ALA A 22 13.31 0.27 -5.34
C ALA A 22 12.78 1.59 -4.74
N PRO A 23 11.46 1.85 -4.80
CA PRO A 23 10.80 3.00 -4.17
C PRO A 23 11.33 3.21 -2.76
N SER A 24 11.35 4.47 -2.31
CA SER A 24 11.98 5.04 -1.10
C SER A 24 11.83 4.29 0.25
N GLY A 25 11.29 3.09 0.29
CA GLY A 25 11.19 2.20 1.44
C GLY A 25 9.75 1.81 1.69
N PRO A 26 9.47 0.86 2.60
CA PRO A 26 8.10 0.64 3.02
C PRO A 26 7.53 1.94 3.62
N PRO A 27 6.25 2.26 3.34
CA PRO A 27 5.60 3.41 3.97
C PRO A 27 5.63 3.28 5.49
N VAL A 28 5.94 4.39 6.14
CA VAL A 28 6.12 4.44 7.59
C VAL A 28 4.83 4.85 8.29
N GLY A 29 4.71 4.50 9.57
CA GLY A 29 3.55 4.89 10.37
C GLY A 29 2.23 4.30 9.88
N LEU A 30 2.24 3.09 9.31
CA LEU A 30 1.00 2.38 8.97
C LEU A 30 0.21 2.08 10.26
N VAL A 31 -0.93 2.74 10.41
CA VAL A 31 -1.88 2.52 11.51
C VAL A 31 -3.22 2.10 10.95
N GLY A 32 -3.86 1.13 11.61
CA GLY A 32 -5.21 0.68 11.29
C GLY A 32 -6.16 0.99 12.43
N LEU A 33 -7.17 1.81 12.16
CA LEU A 33 -8.22 2.20 13.08
C LEU A 33 -9.53 1.53 12.65
N ALA A 34 -10.15 0.78 13.57
CA ALA A 34 -11.49 0.28 13.34
C ALA A 34 -12.45 1.48 13.26
N HIS A 35 -13.09 1.66 12.11
CA HIS A 35 -14.04 2.75 11.88
C HIS A 35 -15.47 2.29 12.18
N SER A 36 -15.83 1.09 11.70
CA SER A 36 -17.13 0.46 11.91
C SER A 36 -16.97 -1.06 12.00
N ALA A 37 -18.04 -1.79 12.33
CA ALA A 37 -18.06 -3.26 12.34
C ALA A 37 -17.62 -3.89 11.00
N SER A 38 -17.81 -3.17 9.89
CA SER A 38 -17.43 -3.57 8.53
C SER A 38 -16.44 -2.60 7.88
N GLN A 39 -15.80 -1.70 8.63
CA GLN A 39 -14.90 -0.70 8.04
C GLN A 39 -13.65 -0.50 8.88
N ILE A 40 -12.49 -0.45 8.22
CA ILE A 40 -11.22 -0.11 8.84
C ILE A 40 -10.60 1.05 8.08
N MET A 41 -10.32 2.13 8.79
CA MET A 41 -9.56 3.24 8.27
C MET A 41 -8.08 2.95 8.49
N ILE A 42 -7.29 2.97 7.42
CA ILE A 42 -5.85 2.88 7.51
C ILE A 42 -5.24 4.23 7.18
N GLN A 43 -4.20 4.58 7.91
CA GLN A 43 -3.42 5.79 7.69
C GLN A 43 -1.94 5.41 7.60
N TRP A 44 -1.22 6.04 6.68
CA TRP A 44 0.22 5.86 6.50
C TRP A 44 0.88 7.17 6.10
N GLN A 45 2.19 7.22 6.26
CA GLN A 45 3.02 8.32 5.84
C GLN A 45 3.93 7.90 4.69
N PRO A 46 4.28 8.83 3.78
CA PRO A 46 5.26 8.54 2.75
C PRO A 46 6.62 8.34 3.46
N PRO A 47 7.46 7.43 2.97
CA PRO A 47 8.84 7.35 3.44
C PRO A 47 9.57 8.65 3.09
N ASP A 48 10.58 9.00 3.89
CA ASP A 48 11.41 10.17 3.62
C ASP A 48 12.06 10.05 2.23
N GLU A 49 11.84 11.06 1.38
CA GLU A 49 12.31 11.11 -0.01
C GLU A 49 13.84 11.19 -0.14
N GLU A 50 14.57 11.27 0.97
CA GLU A 50 16.02 11.52 1.01
C GLU A 50 16.87 10.42 0.34
N HIS A 51 16.26 9.29 -0.05
CA HIS A 51 16.97 8.15 -0.67
C HIS A 51 16.32 7.53 -1.93
N GLY A 52 15.30 8.16 -2.53
CA GLY A 52 14.48 7.56 -3.60
C GLY A 52 14.80 7.99 -5.02
N ASN A 53 15.52 7.16 -5.77
CA ASN A 53 15.71 7.33 -7.23
C ASN A 53 14.50 6.79 -8.02
N GLY A 54 13.30 7.29 -7.75
CA GLY A 54 12.08 6.90 -8.46
C GLY A 54 10.87 7.72 -8.00
N MET A 55 10.15 8.30 -8.96
CA MET A 55 8.92 9.05 -8.67
C MET A 55 7.82 8.05 -8.29
N ILE A 56 7.40 8.07 -7.03
CA ILE A 56 6.30 7.22 -6.55
C ILE A 56 5.01 7.72 -7.23
N THR A 57 4.40 6.89 -8.08
CA THR A 57 3.13 7.24 -8.74
C THR A 57 1.92 6.84 -7.92
N GLY A 58 2.12 6.04 -6.87
CA GLY A 58 1.01 5.55 -6.07
C GLY A 58 1.37 4.64 -4.92
N ASN A 59 0.33 4.16 -4.25
CA ASN A 59 0.41 3.16 -3.20
C ASN A 59 -0.57 2.02 -3.49
N MET A 60 -0.27 0.81 -3.06
CA MET A 60 -1.14 -0.36 -3.15
C MET A 60 -1.40 -0.92 -1.76
N VAL A 61 -2.65 -0.82 -1.31
CA VAL A 61 -3.10 -1.48 -0.08
C VAL A 61 -3.51 -2.90 -0.38
N ARG A 62 -3.05 -3.85 0.43
CA ARG A 62 -3.49 -5.24 0.41
C ARG A 62 -4.15 -5.56 1.73
N ASN A 63 -5.32 -6.17 1.69
CA ASN A 63 -6.00 -6.63 2.90
C ASN A 63 -6.59 -8.02 2.72
N ARG A 64 -6.66 -8.79 3.81
CA ARG A 64 -7.32 -10.10 3.85
C ARG A 64 -7.87 -10.43 5.24
N LEU A 65 -8.95 -11.18 5.30
CA LEU A 65 -9.52 -11.65 6.56
C LEU A 65 -8.75 -12.88 7.08
N HIS A 66 -7.74 -12.62 7.92
CA HIS A 66 -7.05 -13.67 8.66
C HIS A 66 -8.05 -14.43 9.56
N GLY A 67 -8.25 -15.72 9.33
CA GLY A 67 -9.20 -16.58 10.06
C GLY A 67 -10.41 -17.07 9.26
N TYR A 68 -10.69 -16.49 8.08
CA TYR A 68 -11.78 -16.92 7.19
C TYR A 68 -11.34 -18.00 6.18
N GLY A 69 -10.20 -18.65 6.43
CA GLY A 69 -9.56 -19.65 5.59
C GLY A 69 -8.18 -19.19 5.13
N GLU A 70 -7.20 -20.09 5.15
CA GLU A 70 -5.83 -19.82 4.67
C GLU A 70 -5.80 -19.41 3.18
N ASN A 71 -6.87 -19.72 2.45
CA ASN A 71 -7.06 -19.46 1.03
C ASN A 71 -7.80 -18.15 0.72
N THR A 72 -8.10 -17.28 1.70
CA THR A 72 -8.72 -15.99 1.36
C THR A 72 -7.75 -15.15 0.52
N PRO A 73 -8.12 -14.78 -0.72
CA PRO A 73 -7.23 -14.00 -1.57
C PRO A 73 -7.00 -12.60 -0.98
N TRP A 74 -5.81 -12.06 -1.20
CA TRP A 74 -5.53 -10.66 -0.86
C TRP A 74 -6.35 -9.74 -1.76
N SER A 75 -7.13 -8.86 -1.16
CA SER A 75 -7.74 -7.74 -1.86
C SER A 75 -6.72 -6.64 -2.03
N ASN A 76 -6.32 -6.35 -3.27
CA ASN A 76 -5.43 -5.26 -3.63
C ASN A 76 -6.21 -4.02 -4.05
N ARG A 77 -5.76 -2.85 -3.61
CA ARG A 77 -6.33 -1.55 -3.97
C ARG A 77 -5.20 -0.62 -4.37
N ASN A 78 -5.15 -0.32 -5.66
CA ASN A 78 -4.18 0.59 -6.25
C ASN A 78 -4.68 2.02 -6.05
N MET A 79 -3.81 2.87 -5.54
CA MET A 79 -4.03 4.29 -5.33
C MET A 79 -3.03 5.00 -6.22
N THR A 80 -3.50 5.65 -7.27
CA THR A 80 -2.67 6.48 -8.15
C THR A 80 -2.42 7.87 -7.60
N ASN A 81 -2.88 8.15 -6.38
CA ASN A 81 -2.69 9.41 -5.70
C ASN A 81 -1.55 9.27 -4.70
N GLU A 82 -0.38 9.79 -5.07
CA GLU A 82 0.84 9.84 -4.24
C GLU A 82 0.63 10.62 -2.94
N ASN A 83 -0.37 11.50 -2.86
CA ASN A 83 -0.73 12.30 -1.69
C ASN A 83 -1.80 11.65 -0.81
N GLN A 84 -2.36 10.50 -1.23
CA GLN A 84 -3.27 9.73 -0.39
C GLN A 84 -2.50 9.17 0.81
N ARG A 85 -2.92 9.56 2.02
CA ARG A 85 -2.36 9.07 3.29
C ARG A 85 -3.35 8.21 4.08
N ILE A 86 -4.62 8.26 3.69
CA ILE A 86 -5.72 7.62 4.41
C ILE A 86 -6.56 6.83 3.41
N TYR A 87 -6.98 5.63 3.79
CA TYR A 87 -7.88 4.81 3.00
C TYR A 87 -8.85 4.03 3.87
N LEU A 88 -10.10 3.93 3.41
CA LEU A 88 -11.15 3.19 4.08
C LEU A 88 -11.30 1.81 3.42
N ILE A 89 -11.03 0.77 4.19
CA ILE A 89 -11.23 -0.62 3.78
C ILE A 89 -12.63 -1.05 4.21
N GLU A 90 -13.46 -1.40 3.23
CA GLU A 90 -14.76 -2.02 3.44
C GLU A 90 -14.60 -3.54 3.57
N ILE A 91 -15.01 -4.09 4.70
CA ILE A 91 -15.09 -5.52 4.98
C ILE A 91 -16.49 -5.97 4.60
N HIS A 92 -16.60 -6.76 3.54
CA HIS A 92 -17.84 -7.45 3.20
C HIS A 92 -17.86 -8.78 3.95
N VAL A 93 -18.90 -8.98 4.76
CA VAL A 93 -19.17 -10.21 5.52
C VAL A 93 -19.98 -11.21 4.71
#